data_AF-A0A803JAZ8-F1
#
_entry.id   AF-A0A803JAZ8-F1
#
_cell.length_a   1.000
_cell.length_b   1.000
_cell.length_c   1.000
_cell.angle_alpha   90.00
_cell.angle_beta   90.00
_cell.angle_gamma   90.00
#
_symmetry.space_group_name_H-M   'P 1'
#
loop_
_entity.id
_entity.type
_entity.pdbx_description
1 polymer ?
#
loop_
_entity_poly.entity_id
_entity_poly.type
_entity_poly.pdbx_seq_one_letter_code
_entity_poly.pdbx_strand_id
1 'polypeptide(L)'
;MECGKMEDESRFEVLFGNLGRHVIRNKEDKDNPSCYQRSVQKPASLMVWGCMSACGMGSLHVWKGSINAEKYIQVLEQHMLPSRRHLFQGRPCIFQQDNSRPHSASITTSWLRRRRIRVLKWPVCSPDLSPIENIWRIIKRKVRQRRPNCTFCHPLTCMSK
;
A
#
# COMPACT_ATOMS: atom_id res chain seq x y z
N MET A 1 7.68 32.22 -4.68
CA MET A 1 6.88 31.41 -3.74
C MET A 1 6.98 29.96 -4.18
N GLU A 2 7.76 29.15 -3.44
CA GLU A 2 7.93 27.73 -3.76
C GLU A 2 6.61 26.97 -3.52
N CYS A 3 6.13 26.28 -4.55
CA CYS A 3 4.95 25.44 -4.43
C CYS A 3 5.38 24.12 -3.75
N GLY A 4 4.83 23.83 -2.57
CA GLY A 4 5.17 22.60 -1.85
C GLY A 4 4.67 21.36 -2.60
N LYS A 5 5.39 20.24 -2.49
CA LYS A 5 5.02 18.96 -3.12
C LYS A 5 4.38 18.04 -2.10
N MET A 6 3.23 17.46 -2.43
CA MET A 6 2.55 16.41 -1.68
C MET A 6 2.64 15.13 -2.51
N GLU A 7 3.24 14.09 -1.96
CA GLU A 7 3.42 12.82 -2.65
C GLU A 7 2.41 11.80 -2.15
N ASP A 8 1.84 11.05 -3.10
CA ASP A 8 0.86 9.99 -2.88
C ASP A 8 1.32 8.64 -3.44
N GLU A 9 0.90 7.64 -2.67
CA GLU A 9 0.66 6.23 -2.94
C GLU A 9 1.76 5.32 -3.49
N SER A 10 1.90 4.19 -2.79
CA SER A 10 2.35 2.92 -3.35
C SER A 10 1.41 1.82 -2.87
N ARG A 11 1.10 0.87 -3.75
CA ARG A 11 0.35 -0.35 -3.41
C ARG A 11 1.14 -1.18 -2.39
N PHE A 12 0.63 -1.20 -1.16
CA PHE A 12 1.10 -2.11 -0.13
C PHE A 12 0.41 -3.47 -0.33
N GLU A 13 1.20 -4.54 -0.48
CA GLU A 13 0.74 -5.91 -0.24
C GLU A 13 1.64 -6.49 0.84
N VAL A 14 1.21 -6.42 2.11
CA VAL A 14 1.83 -7.27 3.12
C VAL A 14 1.16 -8.60 3.07
N LEU A 15 1.89 -9.59 2.54
CA LEU A 15 1.54 -10.99 2.61
C LEU A 15 1.61 -11.42 4.09
N PHE A 16 0.46 -11.57 4.72
CA PHE A 16 0.35 -12.26 6.01
C PHE A 16 0.14 -13.75 5.74
N GLY A 17 1.12 -14.54 6.17
CA GLY A 17 1.25 -15.96 5.91
C GLY A 17 2.71 -16.36 6.12
N ASN A 18 2.97 -17.60 6.53
CA ASN A 18 4.31 -18.08 6.88
C ASN A 18 5.33 -17.66 5.82
N LEU A 19 6.18 -16.69 6.18
CA LEU A 19 7.39 -16.35 5.45
C LEU A 19 8.17 -17.64 5.30
N GLY A 20 8.18 -18.20 4.10
CA GLY A 20 8.79 -19.50 3.82
C GLY A 20 10.17 -19.57 4.46
N ARG A 21 10.35 -20.52 5.38
CA ARG A 21 11.69 -20.91 5.80
C ARG A 21 12.39 -21.46 4.57
N HIS A 22 13.50 -20.85 4.17
CA HIS A 22 14.44 -21.55 3.29
C HIS A 22 15.02 -22.71 4.09
N VAL A 23 14.66 -23.93 3.71
CA VAL A 23 15.23 -25.16 4.25
C VAL A 23 16.19 -25.71 3.21
N ILE A 24 17.47 -25.80 3.56
CA ILE A 24 18.48 -26.50 2.77
C ILE A 24 18.29 -28.00 3.07
N ARG A 25 18.25 -28.85 2.03
CA ARG A 25 17.84 -30.27 2.12
C ARG A 25 19.01 -31.21 1.85
N ASN A 26 19.05 -32.32 2.58
CA ASN A 26 19.79 -33.53 2.19
C ASN A 26 18.81 -34.58 1.62
N LYS A 27 19.34 -35.62 0.93
CA LYS A 27 18.53 -36.62 0.20
C LYS A 27 17.60 -37.44 1.12
N GLU A 28 17.93 -37.50 2.40
CA GLU A 28 17.27 -38.29 3.45
C GLU A 28 16.09 -37.54 4.10
N ASP A 29 16.04 -36.21 4.02
CA ASP A 29 15.00 -35.38 4.63
C ASP A 29 13.79 -35.16 3.71
N LYS A 30 13.72 -35.89 2.60
CA LYS A 30 12.75 -35.63 1.52
C LYS A 30 11.31 -35.78 2.00
N ASP A 31 11.04 -36.69 2.94
CA ASP A 31 9.69 -37.05 3.36
C ASP A 31 9.37 -36.72 4.84
N ASN A 32 10.21 -35.93 5.52
CA ASN A 32 10.00 -35.58 6.92
C ASN A 32 8.77 -34.65 7.10
N PRO A 33 7.74 -35.04 7.89
CA PRO A 33 6.53 -34.23 8.14
C PRO A 33 6.80 -32.85 8.73
N SER A 34 7.89 -32.70 9.50
CA SER A 34 8.32 -31.41 10.05
C SER A 34 8.84 -30.43 9.00
N CYS A 35 9.12 -30.93 7.78
CA CYS A 35 9.60 -30.16 6.63
C CYS A 35 8.47 -29.65 5.72
N TYR A 36 7.23 -30.08 5.94
CA TYR A 36 6.05 -29.62 5.20
C TYR A 36 5.27 -28.59 6.01
N GLN A 37 5.26 -27.34 5.55
CA GLN A 37 4.32 -26.34 6.06
C GLN A 37 3.17 -26.16 5.07
N ARG A 38 1.95 -26.13 5.61
CA ARG A 38 0.73 -25.84 4.83
C ARG A 38 0.86 -24.43 4.23
N SER A 39 0.87 -24.33 2.90
CA SER A 39 0.83 -23.04 2.21
C SER A 39 -0.61 -22.52 2.27
N VAL A 40 -0.78 -21.29 2.74
CA VAL A 40 -2.07 -20.61 2.63
C VAL A 40 -2.23 -20.25 1.15
N GLN A 41 -3.30 -20.72 0.49
CA GLN A 41 -3.50 -20.56 -0.96
C GLN A 41 -3.48 -19.09 -1.42
N LYS A 42 -3.70 -18.11 -0.53
CA LYS A 42 -3.39 -16.70 -0.74
C LYS A 42 -2.96 -16.09 0.60
N PRO A 43 -1.74 -15.58 0.74
CA PRO A 43 -1.41 -14.74 1.89
C PRO A 43 -2.38 -13.54 1.93
N ALA A 44 -2.90 -13.20 3.10
CA ALA A 44 -3.78 -12.04 3.23
C ALA A 44 -2.96 -10.78 2.89
N SER A 45 -3.51 -9.86 2.09
CA SER A 45 -2.87 -8.60 1.74
C SER A 45 -3.68 -7.41 2.27
N LEU A 46 -2.98 -6.44 2.86
CA LEU A 46 -3.55 -5.15 3.25
C LEU A 46 -3.01 -4.09 2.33
N MET A 47 -3.92 -3.27 1.83
CA MET A 47 -3.58 -2.09 1.06
C MET A 47 -3.55 -0.89 2.00
N VAL A 48 -2.57 -0.01 1.79
CA VAL A 48 -2.35 1.15 2.64
C VAL A 48 -2.14 2.35 1.75
N TRP A 49 -2.84 3.43 2.05
CA TRP A 49 -2.64 4.75 1.48
C TRP A 49 -2.01 5.66 2.50
N GLY A 50 -1.12 6.51 2.05
CA GLY A 50 -0.46 7.48 2.89
C GLY A 50 0.15 8.57 2.04
N CYS A 51 0.21 9.76 2.62
CA CYS A 51 0.77 10.93 1.95
C CYS A 51 1.83 11.60 2.82
N MET A 52 2.79 12.28 2.18
CA MET A 52 3.83 13.04 2.87
C MET A 52 4.19 14.31 2.10
N SER A 53 4.91 15.21 2.77
CA SER A 53 5.57 16.36 2.17
C SER A 53 6.86 16.69 2.92
N ALA A 54 7.59 17.69 2.46
CA ALA A 54 8.74 18.24 3.21
C ALA A 54 8.34 18.79 4.59
N CYS A 55 7.06 19.11 4.81
CA CYS A 55 6.54 19.57 6.10
C CYS A 55 6.21 18.42 7.06
N GLY A 56 6.26 17.17 6.60
CA GLY A 56 6.02 15.99 7.43
C GLY A 56 5.10 14.95 6.82
N MET A 57 4.64 14.03 7.66
CA MET A 57 3.71 12.95 7.29
C MET A 57 2.27 13.44 7.37
N GLY A 58 1.46 13.10 6.38
CA GLY A 58 0.01 13.23 6.46
C GLY A 58 -0.66 11.98 7.00
N SER A 59 -1.93 11.80 6.66
CA SER A 59 -2.72 10.66 7.10
C SER A 59 -2.22 9.33 6.50
N LEU A 60 -2.38 8.26 7.27
CA LEU A 60 -2.17 6.87 6.83
C LEU A 60 -3.51 6.13 6.98
N HIS A 61 -3.99 5.52 5.90
CA HIS A 61 -5.26 4.82 5.86
C HIS A 61 -5.07 3.39 5.36
N VAL A 62 -5.60 2.41 6.10
CA VAL A 62 -5.50 0.99 5.75
C VAL A 62 -6.87 0.50 5.30
N TRP A 63 -6.95 -0.12 4.12
CA TRP A 63 -8.18 -0.79 3.67
C TRP A 63 -7.96 -2.27 3.40
N LYS A 64 -9.05 -3.03 3.55
CA LYS A 64 -9.13 -4.46 3.24
C LYS A 64 -9.77 -4.64 1.87
N GLY A 65 -9.14 -5.42 0.99
CA GLY A 65 -9.64 -5.75 -0.34
C GLY A 65 -9.15 -4.81 -1.45
N SER A 66 -9.78 -4.89 -2.64
CA SER A 66 -9.39 -4.09 -3.79
C SER A 66 -9.90 -2.65 -3.71
N ILE A 67 -9.11 -1.73 -4.28
CA ILE A 67 -9.48 -0.33 -4.46
C ILE A 67 -10.02 -0.10 -5.86
N ASN A 68 -11.16 0.61 -5.92
CA ASN A 68 -11.71 1.15 -7.16
C ASN A 68 -11.63 2.68 -7.11
N ALA A 69 -11.96 3.34 -8.22
CA ALA A 69 -11.85 4.79 -8.33
C ALA A 69 -12.76 5.56 -7.34
N GLU A 70 -13.94 5.04 -7.01
CA GLU A 70 -14.86 5.68 -6.06
C GLU A 70 -14.31 5.65 -4.63
N LYS A 71 -13.82 4.48 -4.18
CA LYS A 71 -13.16 4.35 -2.88
C LYS A 71 -11.91 5.21 -2.80
N TYR A 72 -11.16 5.31 -3.89
CA TYR A 72 -10.01 6.21 -3.95
C TYR A 72 -10.42 7.67 -3.75
N ILE A 73 -11.48 8.15 -4.41
CA ILE A 73 -12.01 9.50 -4.17
C ILE A 73 -12.42 9.69 -2.70
N GLN A 74 -13.06 8.71 -2.08
CA GLN A 74 -13.42 8.78 -0.66
C GLN A 74 -12.18 8.93 0.23
N VAL A 75 -11.11 8.21 -0.05
CA VAL A 75 -9.83 8.34 0.65
C VAL A 75 -9.24 9.73 0.44
N LEU A 76 -9.27 10.26 -0.78
CA LEU A 76 -8.81 11.63 -1.05
C LEU A 76 -9.62 12.67 -0.27
N GLU A 77 -10.93 12.50 -0.15
CA GLU A 77 -11.80 13.39 0.61
C GLU A 77 -11.55 13.33 2.11
N GLN A 78 -11.46 12.13 2.66
CA GLN A 78 -11.36 11.90 4.11
C GLN A 78 -9.95 12.07 4.66
N HIS A 79 -8.92 11.83 3.86
CA HIS A 79 -7.54 11.76 4.33
C HIS A 79 -6.60 12.73 3.62
N MET A 80 -6.66 12.83 2.29
CA MET A 80 -5.77 13.73 1.54
C MET A 80 -6.11 15.20 1.77
N LEU A 81 -7.38 15.60 1.64
CA LEU A 81 -7.78 17.00 1.81
C LEU A 81 -7.47 17.56 3.20
N PRO A 82 -7.75 16.86 4.32
CA PRO A 82 -7.33 17.32 5.65
C PRO A 82 -5.82 17.37 5.80
N SER A 83 -5.09 16.36 5.32
CA SER A 83 -3.62 16.35 5.38
C SER A 83 -3.01 17.52 4.61
N ARG A 84 -3.56 17.84 3.43
CA ARG A 84 -3.16 18.99 2.62
C ARG A 84 -3.39 20.30 3.38
N ARG A 85 -4.55 20.46 4.02
CA ARG A 85 -4.85 21.67 4.83
C ARG A 85 -3.89 21.80 6.01
N HIS A 86 -3.61 20.70 6.71
CA HIS A 86 -2.71 20.68 7.85
C HIS A 86 -1.26 20.99 7.46
N LEU A 87 -0.72 20.31 6.45
CA LEU A 87 0.68 20.41 6.04
C LEU A 87 1.01 21.72 5.33
N PHE A 88 0.10 22.23 4.49
CA PHE A 88 0.36 23.41 3.67
C PHE A 88 -0.33 24.67 4.17
N GLN A 89 -1.26 24.60 5.13
CA GLN A 89 -1.93 25.75 5.73
C GLN A 89 -2.52 26.72 4.69
N GLY A 90 -3.11 26.16 3.63
CA GLY A 90 -3.69 26.94 2.52
C GLY A 90 -2.69 27.35 1.43
N ARG A 91 -1.39 27.12 1.60
CA ARG A 91 -0.39 27.35 0.54
C ARG A 91 -0.63 26.42 -0.66
N PRO A 92 -0.31 26.88 -1.88
CA PRO A 92 -0.39 26.04 -3.06
C PRO A 92 0.51 24.81 -2.93
N CYS A 93 -0.01 23.65 -3.31
CA CYS A 93 0.76 22.42 -3.41
C CYS A 93 0.49 21.69 -4.72
N ILE A 94 1.46 20.90 -5.16
CA ILE A 94 1.31 19.97 -6.27
C ILE A 94 1.13 18.57 -5.68
N PHE A 95 0.07 17.88 -6.08
CA PHE A 95 -0.24 16.51 -5.71
C PHE A 95 0.39 15.55 -6.72
N GLN A 96 1.31 14.69 -6.29
CA GLN A 96 1.84 13.61 -7.11
C GLN A 96 1.10 12.32 -6.76
N GLN A 97 0.59 11.61 -7.76
CA GLN A 97 0.04 10.26 -7.64
C GLN A 97 0.61 9.40 -8.79
N ASP A 98 0.62 8.07 -8.65
CA ASP A 98 0.98 7.18 -9.76
C ASP A 98 -0.15 7.10 -10.82
N ASN A 99 0.12 6.40 -11.93
CA ASN A 99 -0.85 6.20 -13.01
C ASN A 99 -1.66 4.90 -12.87
N SER A 100 -1.95 4.45 -11.63
CA SER A 100 -2.81 3.28 -11.43
C SER A 100 -4.20 3.47 -12.03
N ARG A 101 -4.92 2.37 -12.31
CA ARG A 101 -6.27 2.42 -12.93
C ARG A 101 -7.26 3.28 -12.12
N PRO A 102 -7.35 3.17 -10.77
CA PRO A 102 -8.20 4.05 -9.98
C PRO A 102 -7.81 5.54 -10.07
N HIS A 103 -6.52 5.86 -10.20
CA HIS A 103 -6.03 7.24 -10.19
C HIS A 103 -6.26 7.95 -11.53
N SER A 104 -6.10 7.21 -12.61
CA SER A 104 -6.29 7.66 -13.99
C SER A 104 -7.75 7.58 -14.47
N ALA A 105 -8.65 7.00 -13.67
CA ALA A 105 -10.07 6.92 -13.99
C ALA A 105 -10.68 8.32 -14.23
N SER A 106 -11.62 8.40 -15.18
CA SER A 106 -12.29 9.65 -15.55
C SER A 106 -12.98 10.33 -14.35
N ILE A 107 -13.58 9.53 -13.44
CA ILE A 107 -14.24 10.06 -12.26
C ILE A 107 -13.24 10.71 -11.29
N THR A 108 -12.06 10.11 -11.12
CA THR A 108 -11.00 10.59 -10.22
C THR A 108 -10.38 11.86 -10.77
N THR A 109 -10.00 11.86 -12.05
CA THR A 109 -9.42 13.04 -12.72
C THR A 109 -10.42 14.21 -12.76
N SER A 110 -11.69 13.93 -13.01
CA SER A 110 -12.76 14.94 -12.94
C SER A 110 -12.96 15.48 -11.53
N TRP A 111 -12.89 14.64 -10.51
CA TRP A 111 -12.96 15.07 -9.11
C TRP A 111 -11.78 15.98 -8.73
N LEU A 112 -10.54 15.59 -9.08
CA LEU A 112 -9.32 16.38 -8.85
C LEU A 112 -9.43 17.76 -9.52
N ARG A 113 -9.90 17.81 -10.76
CA ARG A 113 -10.13 19.05 -11.52
C ARG A 113 -11.18 19.94 -10.85
N ARG A 114 -12.33 19.38 -10.45
CA ARG A 114 -13.40 20.12 -9.75
C ARG A 114 -12.92 20.73 -8.44
N ARG A 115 -12.04 20.04 -7.71
CA ARG A 115 -11.42 20.51 -6.47
C ARG A 115 -10.23 21.46 -6.69
N ARG A 116 -9.88 21.77 -7.94
CA ARG A 116 -8.74 22.62 -8.33
C ARG A 116 -7.40 22.10 -7.76
N ILE A 117 -7.25 20.78 -7.67
CA ILE A 117 -6.01 20.15 -7.22
C ILE A 117 -5.06 20.07 -8.40
N ARG A 118 -3.87 20.65 -8.27
CA ARG A 118 -2.81 20.55 -9.28
C ARG A 118 -2.14 19.18 -9.15
N VAL A 119 -2.25 18.35 -10.17
CA VAL A 119 -1.64 17.03 -10.20
C VAL A 119 -0.32 17.10 -10.97
N LEU A 120 0.75 16.50 -10.43
CA LEU A 120 2.02 16.36 -11.12
C LEU A 120 1.86 15.35 -12.26
N LYS A 121 2.23 15.73 -13.50
CA LYS A 121 2.28 14.79 -14.61
C LYS A 121 3.45 13.83 -14.36
N TRP A 122 3.13 12.60 -13.97
CA TRP A 122 4.13 11.56 -13.69
C TRP A 122 4.30 10.62 -14.89
N PRO A 123 5.53 10.26 -15.28
CA PRO A 123 5.77 9.31 -16.35
C PRO A 123 5.20 7.92 -16.01
N VAL A 124 4.71 7.23 -17.04
CA VAL A 124 4.17 5.87 -16.94
C VAL A 124 5.32 4.91 -16.59
N CYS A 125 5.07 3.94 -15.71
CA CYS A 125 6.05 2.92 -15.29
C CYS A 125 7.28 3.46 -14.53
N SER A 126 7.14 4.52 -13.74
CA SER A 126 8.22 5.01 -12.86
C SER A 126 7.83 5.01 -11.37
N PRO A 127 7.43 3.86 -10.79
CA PRO A 127 7.15 3.79 -9.35
C PRO A 127 8.41 4.11 -8.53
N ASP A 128 9.58 3.64 -8.98
CA ASP A 128 10.87 3.78 -8.29
C ASP A 128 11.36 5.23 -8.13
N LEU A 129 10.76 6.17 -8.85
CA LEU A 129 11.12 7.59 -8.79
C LEU A 129 10.40 8.35 -7.66
N SER A 130 9.48 7.71 -6.93
CA SER A 130 8.75 8.37 -5.84
C SER A 130 9.49 8.24 -4.50
N PRO A 131 9.91 9.35 -3.85
CA PRO A 131 10.57 9.31 -2.54
C PRO A 131 9.80 8.52 -1.47
N ILE A 132 8.46 8.50 -1.54
CA ILE A 132 7.61 7.73 -0.62
C ILE A 132 7.85 6.22 -0.69
N GLU A 133 8.35 5.68 -1.81
CA GLU A 133 8.72 4.26 -1.94
C GLU A 133 9.81 3.84 -0.96
N ASN A 134 10.73 4.75 -0.64
CA ASN A 134 11.75 4.49 0.37
C ASN A 134 11.13 4.31 1.76
N ILE A 135 10.13 5.12 2.09
CA ILE A 135 9.38 4.99 3.34
C ILE A 135 8.63 3.67 3.36
N TRP A 136 7.94 3.32 2.28
CA TRP A 136 7.23 2.04 2.18
C TRP A 136 8.17 0.84 2.32
N ARG A 137 9.37 0.89 1.74
CA ARG A 137 10.40 -0.14 1.91
C ARG A 137 10.81 -0.31 3.38
N ILE A 138 10.98 0.80 4.11
CA ILE A 138 11.30 0.77 5.54
C ILE A 138 10.14 0.18 6.35
N ILE A 139 8.89 0.59 6.05
CA ILE A 139 7.68 0.08 6.71
C ILE A 139 7.54 -1.43 6.47
N LYS A 140 7.64 -1.89 5.21
CA LYS A 140 7.60 -3.32 4.84
C LYS A 140 8.63 -4.12 5.65
N ARG A 141 9.87 -3.62 5.73
CA ARG A 141 10.95 -4.28 6.49
C ARG A 141 10.63 -4.37 7.99
N LYS A 142 10.14 -3.29 8.61
CA LYS A 142 9.77 -3.25 10.03
C LYS A 142 8.59 -4.16 10.35
N VAL A 143 7.55 -4.17 9.50
CA VAL A 143 6.39 -5.07 9.66
C VAL A 143 6.83 -6.52 9.58
N ARG A 144 7.70 -6.87 8.61
CA ARG A 144 8.24 -8.23 8.46
C ARG A 144 9.02 -8.69 9.70
N GLN A 145 9.79 -7.80 10.32
CA GLN A 145 10.55 -8.09 11.54
C GLN A 145 9.64 -8.38 12.75
N ARG A 146 8.46 -7.76 12.82
CA ARG A 146 7.50 -7.95 13.92
C ARG A 146 6.74 -9.27 13.87
N ARG A 147 6.84 -10.04 12.77
CA ARG A 147 6.13 -11.32 12.56
C ARG A 147 4.66 -11.30 13.02
N PRO A 148 3.83 -10.39 12.50
CA PRO A 148 2.42 -10.33 12.87
C PRO A 148 1.71 -11.65 12.54
N ASN A 149 1.08 -12.27 13.54
CA ASN A 149 0.31 -13.50 13.37
C ASN A 149 -0.95 -13.22 12.55
N CYS A 150 -1.18 -14.03 11.52
CA CYS A 150 -2.40 -14.00 10.73
C CYS A 150 -3.45 -14.86 11.44
N THR A 151 -4.38 -14.25 12.17
CA THR A 151 -5.44 -14.98 12.91
C THR A 151 -6.58 -15.51 12.02
N PHE A 152 -6.53 -15.30 10.70
CA PHE A 152 -7.44 -15.94 9.75
C PHE A 152 -6.96 -17.34 9.35
N CYS A 153 -6.80 -18.22 10.33
CA CYS A 153 -6.84 -19.66 10.11
C CYS A 153 -8.18 -20.13 10.68
N HIS A 154 -9.17 -20.38 9.82
CA HIS A 154 -10.36 -21.12 10.24
C HIS A 154 -9.92 -22.49 10.82
N PRO A 155 -10.65 -23.03 11.81
CA PRO A 155 -10.32 -24.31 12.40
C PRO A 155 -10.35 -25.42 11.34
N LEU A 156 -9.44 -26.38 11.54
CA LEU A 156 -9.19 -27.54 10.71
C LEU A 156 -10.50 -28.21 10.25
N THR A 157 -10.81 -28.18 8.95
CA THR A 157 -11.62 -29.24 8.34
C THR A 157 -10.68 -30.19 7.62
N CYS A 158 -10.64 -31.42 8.12
CA CYS A 158 -9.99 -32.55 7.48
C CYS A 158 -10.83 -32.90 6.24
N MET A 159 -10.31 -32.68 5.04
CA MET A 159 -10.88 -33.33 3.85
C MET A 159 -10.06 -34.58 3.58
N SER A 160 -10.57 -35.71 4.05
CA SER A 160 -10.18 -37.03 3.56
C SER A 160 -10.65 -37.17 2.11
N LYS A 161 -9.79 -37.78 1.28
CA LYS A 161 -10.11 -38.18 -0.10
C LYS A 161 -11.22 -39.22 -0.13
#